data_AF-N1ZP46-F1
#
_entry.id   AF-N1ZP46-F1
#
_cell.length_a   1.000
_cell.length_b   1.000
_cell.length_c   1.000
_cell.angle_alpha   90.00
_cell.angle_beta   90.00
_cell.angle_gamma   90.00
#
_symmetry.space_group_name_H-M   'P 1'
#
loop_
_entity.id
_entity.type
_entity.pdbx_description
1 polymer ?
#
loop_
_entity_poly.entity_id
_entity_poly.type
_entity_poly.pdbx_seq_one_letter_code
_entity_poly.pdbx_strand_id
1 'polypeptide(L)'
;MDIFGEYGRIGQRRYGGVFFEEFLTELQGQKGIEVYKEMSENDDIIGAMLFAIEMLMRQVTWDIEPAANTKADKNAAEFIKSCMNDMEQSWQDTISEIMLFLIYG
;
A
#
# COMPACT_ATOMS: atom_id res chain seq x y z
N MET A 1 35.48 12.18 11.37
CA MET A 1 34.24 11.77 10.68
C MET A 1 33.13 12.07 11.67
N ASP A 2 32.28 13.05 11.38
CA ASP A 2 31.24 13.48 12.33
C ASP A 2 30.14 12.41 12.38
N ILE A 3 29.93 11.86 13.56
CA ILE A 3 29.07 10.70 13.82
C ILE A 3 27.58 11.11 13.83
N PHE A 4 27.31 12.42 13.86
CA PHE A 4 25.97 13.01 13.87
C PHE A 4 25.61 13.78 12.60
N GLY A 5 26.47 13.74 11.59
CA GLY A 5 26.15 14.35 10.29
C GLY A 5 25.02 13.59 9.62
N GLU A 6 23.89 14.24 9.36
CA GLU A 6 22.83 13.66 8.56
C GLU A 6 23.33 13.57 7.10
N TYR A 7 23.72 12.37 6.66
CA TYR A 7 24.16 12.12 5.30
C TYR A 7 22.95 11.74 4.45
N GLY A 8 22.23 12.77 3.99
CA GLY A 8 21.09 12.65 3.10
C GLY A 8 20.55 14.03 2.72
N ARG A 9 19.98 14.16 1.52
CA ARG A 9 19.13 15.31 1.19
C ARG A 9 17.68 14.87 1.35
N ILE A 10 16.93 15.60 2.15
CA ILE A 10 15.47 15.42 2.23
C ILE A 10 14.91 15.86 0.87
N GLY A 11 14.44 14.90 0.07
CA GLY A 11 13.80 15.16 -1.23
C GLY A 11 12.32 15.57 -1.09
N GLN A 12 11.76 15.39 0.10
CA GLN A 12 10.37 15.69 0.41
C GLN A 12 10.19 17.17 0.81
N ARG A 13 9.15 17.81 0.30
CA ARG A 13 8.68 19.13 0.71
C ARG A 13 7.95 19.00 2.04
N ARG A 14 8.70 19.06 3.14
CA ARG A 14 8.16 18.94 4.50
C ARG A 14 8.43 20.20 5.32
N TYR A 15 7.40 20.72 5.99
CA TYR A 15 7.55 21.82 6.95
C TYR A 15 6.68 21.56 8.18
N GLY A 16 7.23 21.77 9.39
CA GLY A 16 6.48 21.59 10.64
C GLY A 16 5.91 20.18 10.85
N GLY A 17 6.51 19.16 10.24
CA GLY A 17 6.02 17.78 10.28
C GLY A 17 5.05 17.40 9.16
N VAL A 18 4.54 18.37 8.40
CA VAL A 18 3.53 18.20 7.34
C VAL A 18 4.19 18.12 5.97
N PHE A 19 3.68 17.23 5.12
CA PHE A 19 4.09 17.09 3.73
C PHE A 19 3.28 18.00 2.80
N PHE A 20 3.96 18.66 1.87
CA PHE A 20 3.41 19.57 0.88
C PHE A 20 3.81 19.12 -0.53
N GLU A 21 3.63 17.82 -0.79
CA GLU A 21 3.87 17.20 -2.11
C GLU A 21 2.70 17.48 -3.07
N GLU A 22 1.48 17.53 -2.54
CA GLU A 22 0.29 17.85 -3.32
C GLU A 22 0.29 19.31 -3.75
N PHE A 23 0.08 19.57 -5.05
CA PHE A 23 0.07 20.90 -5.62
C PHE A 23 -1.21 21.66 -5.23
N LEU A 24 -2.36 20.97 -5.21
CA LEU A 24 -3.64 21.55 -4.85
C LEU A 24 -3.77 21.65 -3.32
N THR A 25 -3.75 22.88 -2.81
CA THR A 25 -3.84 23.14 -1.36
C THR A 25 -5.11 22.56 -0.72
N GLU A 26 -6.17 22.42 -1.50
CA GLU A 26 -7.45 21.86 -1.10
C GLU A 26 -7.39 20.36 -0.87
N LEU A 27 -6.41 19.69 -1.46
CA LEU A 27 -6.18 18.25 -1.33
C LEU A 27 -4.99 17.92 -0.42
N GLN A 28 -4.43 18.90 0.28
CA GLN A 28 -3.35 18.68 1.23
C GLN A 28 -3.87 18.18 2.58
N GLY A 29 -3.17 17.21 3.16
CA GLY A 29 -3.38 16.72 4.52
C GLY A 29 -4.80 16.20 4.77
N GLN A 30 -5.33 16.47 5.96
CA GLN A 30 -6.63 15.96 6.40
C GLN A 30 -7.79 16.33 5.47
N LYS A 31 -7.74 17.53 4.88
CA LYS A 31 -8.78 18.00 3.95
C LYS A 31 -8.83 17.15 2.68
N GLY A 32 -7.67 16.81 2.12
CA GLY A 32 -7.60 15.92 0.96
C GLY A 32 -8.11 14.52 1.27
N ILE A 33 -7.73 13.97 2.44
CA ILE A 33 -8.21 12.67 2.90
C ILE A 33 -9.74 12.63 2.97
N GLU A 34 -10.37 13.68 3.51
CA GLU A 34 -11.83 13.78 3.58
C GLU A 34 -12.47 13.86 2.19
N VAL A 35 -11.87 14.61 1.26
CA VAL A 35 -12.35 14.68 -0.13
C VAL A 35 -12.26 13.32 -0.82
N TYR A 36 -11.14 12.61 -0.71
CA TYR A 36 -10.99 11.27 -1.31
C TYR A 36 -11.95 10.25 -0.70
N LYS A 37 -12.19 10.35 0.62
CA LYS A 37 -13.20 9.55 1.29
C LYS A 37 -14.59 9.83 0.72
N GLU A 38 -14.99 11.10 0.64
CA GLU A 38 -16.30 11.50 0.10
C GLU A 38 -16.48 11.01 -1.34
N MET A 39 -15.45 11.15 -2.18
CA MET A 39 -15.43 10.63 -3.54
C MET A 39 -15.61 9.11 -3.58
N SER A 40 -14.91 8.37 -2.72
CA SER A 40 -15.00 6.91 -2.67
C SER A 40 -16.35 6.38 -2.17
N GLU A 41 -17.01 7.12 -1.28
CA GLU A 41 -18.25 6.70 -0.62
C GLU A 41 -19.51 7.16 -1.36
N ASN A 42 -19.47 8.28 -2.08
CA ASN A 42 -20.67 8.93 -2.62
C ASN A 42 -20.72 9.05 -4.16
N ASP A 43 -19.60 8.91 -4.88
CA ASP A 43 -19.60 8.97 -6.34
C ASP A 43 -19.76 7.56 -6.95
N ASP A 44 -20.85 7.36 -7.69
CA ASP A 44 -21.20 6.06 -8.28
C ASP A 44 -20.14 5.52 -9.26
N ILE A 45 -19.45 6.41 -10.00
CA ILE A 45 -18.45 6.00 -11.00
C ILE A 45 -17.18 5.57 -10.29
N ILE A 46 -16.72 6.34 -9.30
CA ILE A 46 -15.55 6.02 -8.50
C ILE A 46 -15.78 4.74 -7.70
N GLY A 47 -16.92 4.63 -7.02
CA GLY A 47 -17.30 3.43 -6.28
C GLY A 47 -17.34 2.18 -7.17
N ALA A 48 -17.92 2.28 -8.37
CA ALA A 48 -17.94 1.18 -9.33
C ALA A 48 -16.54 0.77 -9.80
N MET A 49 -15.63 1.72 -10.01
CA MET A 49 -14.24 1.44 -10.39
C MET A 49 -13.47 0.76 -9.26
N LEU A 50 -13.57 1.27 -8.03
CA LEU A 50 -12.92 0.68 -6.85
C LEU A 50 -13.41 -0.76 -6.62
N PHE A 51 -14.72 -0.97 -6.70
CA PHE A 51 -15.32 -2.31 -6.62
C PHE A 51 -14.80 -3.25 -7.71
N ALA A 52 -14.73 -2.79 -8.97
CA ALA A 52 -14.22 -3.59 -10.07
C ALA A 52 -12.77 -4.02 -9.85
N ILE A 53 -11.91 -3.10 -9.36
CA ILE A 53 -10.51 -3.40 -9.01
C ILE A 53 -10.44 -4.43 -7.87
N GLU A 54 -11.20 -4.23 -6.79
CA GLU A 54 -11.25 -5.15 -5.67
C GLU A 54 -11.66 -6.56 -6.10
N MET A 55 -12.72 -6.67 -6.92
CA MET A 55 -13.20 -7.95 -7.42
C MET A 55 -12.17 -8.66 -8.31
N LEU A 56 -11.43 -7.93 -9.14
CA LEU A 56 -10.34 -8.49 -9.93
C LEU A 56 -9.21 -8.99 -9.03
N MET A 57 -8.81 -8.21 -8.04
CA MET A 57 -7.74 -8.57 -7.10
C MET A 57 -8.09 -9.80 -6.27
N ARG A 58 -9.36 -9.95 -5.84
CA ARG A 58 -9.83 -11.14 -5.09
C ARG A 58 -9.74 -12.44 -5.91
N GLN A 59 -9.74 -12.37 -7.24
CA GLN A 59 -9.65 -13.53 -8.13
C GLN A 59 -8.20 -13.96 -8.42
N VAL A 60 -7.21 -13.17 -8.05
CA VAL A 60 -5.80 -13.47 -8.33
C VAL A 60 -5.32 -14.63 -7.45
N THR A 61 -4.65 -15.59 -8.08
CA THR A 61 -3.90 -16.63 -7.38
C THR A 61 -2.50 -16.12 -7.06
N TRP A 62 -2.10 -16.19 -5.80
CA TRP A 62 -0.81 -15.73 -5.33
C TRP A 62 0.14 -16.93 -5.15
N ASP A 63 1.38 -16.78 -5.63
CA ASP A 63 2.43 -17.77 -5.42
C ASP A 63 3.78 -17.10 -5.10
N ILE A 64 4.67 -17.86 -4.48
CA ILE A 64 6.02 -17.41 -4.11
C ILE A 64 7.04 -18.28 -4.83
N GLU A 65 7.75 -17.65 -5.76
CA GLU A 65 8.82 -18.30 -6.54
C GLU A 65 10.15 -18.21 -5.78
N PRO A 66 10.94 -19.30 -5.74
CA PRO A 66 12.28 -19.26 -5.16
C PRO A 66 13.23 -18.41 -6.02
N ALA A 67 14.10 -17.64 -5.38
CA ALA A 67 15.07 -16.77 -6.07
C ALA A 67 16.03 -17.54 -7.00
N ALA A 68 16.37 -18.79 -6.64
CA ALA A 68 17.12 -19.72 -7.48
C ALA A 68 16.77 -21.17 -7.17
N ASN A 69 17.30 -22.11 -7.96
CA ASN A 69 17.09 -23.56 -7.78
C ASN A 69 17.98 -24.15 -6.67
N THR A 70 18.16 -23.45 -5.55
CA THR A 70 18.88 -23.96 -4.38
C THR A 70 17.90 -24.49 -3.34
N LYS A 71 18.35 -25.39 -2.46
CA LYS A 71 17.52 -25.86 -1.35
C LYS A 71 17.14 -24.73 -0.41
N ALA A 72 18.05 -23.79 -0.16
CA ALA A 72 17.81 -22.66 0.73
C ALA A 72 16.69 -21.75 0.21
N ASP A 73 16.72 -21.41 -1.08
CA ASP A 73 15.72 -20.51 -1.68
C ASP A 73 14.33 -21.17 -1.77
N LYS A 74 14.27 -22.48 -2.05
CA LYS A 74 13.02 -23.25 -2.02
C LYS A 74 12.40 -23.29 -0.64
N ASN A 75 13.21 -23.57 0.39
CA ASN A 75 12.75 -23.56 1.77
C ASN A 75 12.26 -22.16 2.19
N ALA A 76 12.94 -21.09 1.74
CA ALA A 76 12.52 -19.72 2.02
C ALA A 76 11.18 -19.38 1.34
N ALA A 77 11.00 -19.78 0.08
CA ALA A 77 9.75 -19.60 -0.65
C ALA A 77 8.57 -20.34 0.01
N GLU A 78 8.78 -21.61 0.39
CA GLU A 78 7.78 -22.41 1.11
C GLU A 78 7.42 -21.79 2.47
N PHE A 79 8.42 -21.28 3.21
CA PHE A 79 8.19 -20.61 4.47
C PHE A 79 7.32 -19.34 4.28
N ILE A 80 7.68 -18.45 3.35
CA ILE A 80 6.89 -17.23 3.08
C ILE A 80 5.46 -17.58 2.65
N LYS A 81 5.30 -18.58 1.79
CA LYS A 81 3.97 -19.05 1.36
C LYS A 81 3.15 -19.61 2.52
N SER A 82 3.80 -20.25 3.50
CA SER A 82 3.12 -20.69 4.72
C SER A 82 2.64 -19.51 5.57
N CYS A 83 3.45 -18.45 5.71
CA CYS A 83 3.05 -17.25 6.45
C CYS A 83 1.77 -16.62 5.90
N MET A 84 1.57 -16.60 4.58
CA MET A 84 0.34 -16.07 3.97
C MET A 84 -0.95 -16.78 4.42
N ASN A 85 -0.84 -18.05 4.84
CA ASN A 85 -1.98 -18.89 5.23
C ASN A 85 -2.06 -19.11 6.76
N ASP A 86 -1.11 -18.57 7.52
CA ASP A 86 -1.00 -18.70 8.98
C ASP A 86 -1.15 -17.35 9.69
N MET A 87 -1.92 -16.44 9.08
CA MET A 87 -2.28 -15.16 9.68
C MET A 87 -3.65 -15.24 10.35
N GLU A 88 -3.90 -14.33 11.30
CA GLU A 88 -5.22 -14.20 11.94
C GLU A 88 -6.30 -13.75 10.94
N GLN A 89 -5.95 -12.81 10.06
CA GLN A 89 -6.81 -12.39 8.94
C GLN A 89 -6.48 -13.20 7.69
N SER A 90 -7.48 -13.40 6.83
CA SER A 90 -7.24 -14.07 5.55
C SER A 90 -6.33 -13.21 4.67
N TRP A 91 -5.52 -13.85 3.82
CA TRP A 91 -4.71 -13.13 2.83
C TRP A 91 -5.56 -12.19 1.95
N GLN A 92 -6.80 -12.58 1.63
CA GLN A 92 -7.71 -11.74 0.86
C GLN A 92 -8.12 -10.46 1.61
N ASP A 93 -8.34 -10.55 2.93
CA ASP A 93 -8.66 -9.39 3.74
C ASP A 93 -7.45 -8.46 3.89
N THR A 94 -6.25 -9.03 4.07
CA THR A 94 -5.00 -8.27 4.10
C THR A 94 -4.78 -7.50 2.79
N ILE A 95 -4.98 -8.12 1.63
CA ILE A 95 -4.90 -7.44 0.33
C ILE A 95 -5.99 -6.36 0.21
N SER A 96 -7.20 -6.62 0.72
CA SER A 96 -8.29 -5.63 0.73
C SER A 96 -7.95 -4.40 1.57
N GLU A 97 -7.30 -4.59 2.72
CA GLU A 97 -6.79 -3.50 3.54
C GLU A 97 -5.68 -2.72 2.84
N ILE A 98 -4.73 -3.41 2.19
CA ILE A 98 -3.67 -2.77 1.38
C ILE A 98 -4.27 -1.93 0.24
N MET A 99 -5.38 -2.35 -0.36
CA MET A 99 -6.05 -1.60 -1.44
C MET A 99 -6.62 -0.25 -0.98
N LEU A 100 -6.68 0.05 0.32
CA LEU A 100 -7.00 1.40 0.81
C LEU A 100 -6.03 2.47 0.29
N PHE A 101 -4.82 2.10 -0.13
CA PHE A 101 -3.89 3.00 -0.82
C PHE A 101 -4.50 3.62 -2.10
N LEU A 102 -5.44 2.94 -2.77
CA LEU A 102 -6.11 3.47 -3.96
C LEU A 102 -6.92 4.73 -3.63
N ILE A 103 -7.38 4.87 -2.39
CA ILE A 103 -8.14 6.02 -1.91
C ILE A 103 -7.20 7.04 -1.26
N TYR A 104 -6.25 6.59 -0.44
CA TYR A 104 -5.52 7.48 0.48
C TYR A 104 -4.03 7.68 0.18
N GLY A 105 -3.43 6.85 -0.68
CA GLY A 105 -1.98 6.84 -0.94
C GLY A 105 -1.20 6.00 0.05
#